data_AF-A0A351TGY8-F1
#
_entry.id   AF-A0A351TGY8-F1
#
_cell.length_a   1.000
_cell.length_b   1.000
_cell.length_c   1.000
_cell.angle_alpha   90.00
_cell.angle_beta   90.00
_cell.angle_gamma   90.00
#
_symmetry.space_group_name_H-M   'P 1'
#
loop_
_entity.id
_entity.type
_entity.pdbx_description
1 polymer ?
#
loop_
_entity_poly.entity_id
_entity_poly.type
_entity_poly.pdbx_seq_one_letter_code
_entity_poly.pdbx_strand_id
1 'polypeptide(L)'
;TVSGAVNLLVLVWLYDQKHPIPAQKKCVWAILFLAWLFSSLPCMVDYNLWGDDWGFHLLRVEGLISGLADGQFPVRIQGNWLRGYGYAVSVFYSDLFLVIPMLFRLIGFPVATSWNLFLAVINGATLLIAWQCFRRCFRNETAGAAAAVLYTLSAYRLYNLYSRA
;
A
#
# COMPACT_ATOMS: atom_id res chain seq x y z
N THR A 1 10.09 10.97 -15.95
CA THR A 1 9.31 10.87 -14.69
C THR A 1 8.52 12.12 -14.36
N VAL A 2 9.05 13.35 -14.55
CA VAL A 2 8.30 14.61 -14.35
C VAL A 2 7.15 14.82 -15.36
N SER A 3 7.33 14.39 -16.61
CA SER A 3 6.32 14.58 -17.67
C SER A 3 4.97 13.89 -17.38
N GLY A 4 4.96 12.71 -16.73
CA GLY A 4 3.72 11.98 -16.46
C GLY A 4 2.82 12.66 -15.42
N ALA A 5 3.41 13.17 -14.33
CA ALA A 5 2.67 13.90 -13.31
C ALA A 5 2.11 15.23 -13.86
N VAL A 6 2.92 15.95 -14.64
CA VAL A 6 2.46 17.18 -15.33
C VAL A 6 1.33 16.87 -16.30
N ASN A 7 1.45 15.82 -17.11
CA ASN A 7 0.39 15.41 -18.04
C ASN A 7 -0.92 15.04 -17.32
N LEU A 8 -0.83 14.35 -16.18
CA LEU A 8 -2.00 14.03 -15.36
C LEU A 8 -2.67 15.27 -14.78
N LEU A 9 -1.88 16.21 -14.24
CA LEU A 9 -2.40 17.48 -13.71
C LEU A 9 -3.07 18.31 -14.81
N VAL A 10 -2.47 18.37 -16.00
CA VAL A 10 -3.03 19.05 -17.17
C VAL A 10 -4.32 18.36 -17.62
N LEU A 11 -4.37 17.03 -17.66
CA LEU A 11 -5.59 16.27 -17.97
C LEU A 11 -6.72 16.56 -16.98
N VAL A 12 -6.43 16.55 -15.67
CA VAL A 12 -7.42 16.87 -14.64
C VAL A 12 -7.91 18.31 -14.78
N TRP A 13 -7.01 19.26 -15.08
CA TRP A 13 -7.37 20.65 -15.32
C TRP A 13 -8.26 20.81 -16.56
N LEU A 14 -7.91 20.17 -17.68
CA LEU A 14 -8.71 20.18 -18.91
C LEU A 14 -10.09 19.52 -18.70
N TYR A 15 -10.15 18.46 -17.92
CA TYR A 15 -11.40 17.79 -17.58
C TYR A 15 -12.29 18.70 -16.72
N ASP A 16 -11.73 19.36 -15.71
CA ASP A 16 -12.46 20.29 -14.84
C ASP A 16 -13.00 21.51 -15.60
N GLN A 17 -12.29 22.00 -16.62
CA GLN A 17 -12.79 23.03 -17.53
C GLN A 17 -14.02 22.58 -18.33
N LYS A 18 -14.10 21.30 -18.71
CA LYS A 18 -15.23 20.73 -19.47
C LYS A 18 -16.37 20.25 -18.57
N HIS A 19 -16.05 19.76 -17.38
CA HIS A 19 -16.99 19.21 -16.41
C HIS A 19 -16.65 19.76 -15.02
N PRO A 20 -17.21 20.93 -14.64
CA PRO A 20 -16.80 21.63 -13.43
C PRO A 20 -17.02 20.77 -12.20
N ILE A 21 -15.92 20.43 -11.53
CA ILE A 21 -15.95 19.64 -10.30
C ILE A 21 -16.25 20.62 -9.14
N PRO A 22 -17.23 20.33 -8.27
CA PRO A 22 -17.52 21.16 -7.11
C PRO A 22 -16.27 21.38 -6.23
N ALA A 23 -16.05 22.60 -5.76
CA ALA A 23 -14.89 22.96 -4.94
C ALA A 23 -14.74 22.05 -3.71
N GLN A 24 -15.84 21.71 -3.06
CA GLN A 24 -15.87 20.77 -1.93
C GLN A 24 -15.23 19.42 -2.28
N LYS A 25 -15.52 18.85 -3.45
CA LYS A 25 -14.94 17.57 -3.88
C LYS A 25 -13.44 17.68 -4.13
N LYS A 26 -12.99 18.79 -4.74
CA LYS A 26 -11.55 19.05 -4.93
C LYS A 26 -10.82 19.10 -3.58
N CYS A 27 -11.37 19.82 -2.60
CA CYS A 27 -10.81 19.90 -1.25
C CYS A 27 -10.74 18.52 -0.57
N VAL A 28 -11.81 17.72 -0.68
CA VAL A 28 -11.84 16.36 -0.10
C VAL A 28 -10.76 15.48 -0.71
N TRP A 29 -10.67 15.41 -2.04
CA TRP A 29 -9.64 14.61 -2.70
C TRP A 29 -8.22 15.10 -2.42
N ALA A 30 -8.02 16.41 -2.34
CA ALA A 30 -6.73 16.99 -1.95
C ALA A 30 -6.34 16.59 -0.51
N ILE A 31 -7.27 16.66 0.44
CA ILE A 31 -7.04 16.26 1.83
C ILE A 31 -6.74 14.76 1.95
N LEU A 32 -7.47 13.92 1.21
CA LEU A 32 -7.21 12.47 1.19
C LEU A 32 -5.82 12.18 0.60
N PHE A 33 -5.45 12.84 -0.50
CA PHE A 33 -4.12 12.69 -1.09
C PHE A 33 -3.01 13.12 -0.12
N LEU A 34 -3.17 14.26 0.54
CA LEU A 34 -2.21 14.73 1.55
C LEU A 34 -2.13 13.76 2.72
N ALA A 35 -3.26 13.26 3.24
CA ALA A 35 -3.27 12.29 4.32
C ALA A 35 -2.55 10.98 3.93
N TRP A 36 -2.77 10.49 2.71
CA TRP A 36 -2.03 9.35 2.17
C TRP A 36 -0.53 9.63 2.05
N LEU A 37 -0.15 10.80 1.51
CA LEU A 37 1.24 11.20 1.35
C LEU A 37 1.95 11.26 2.71
N PHE A 38 1.39 12.01 3.68
CA PHE A 38 1.95 12.14 5.02
C PHE A 38 2.06 10.80 5.75
N SER A 39 1.01 9.98 5.69
CA SER A 39 1.03 8.66 6.33
C SER A 39 1.97 7.67 5.62
N SER A 40 2.35 7.91 4.36
CA SER A 40 3.26 7.06 3.58
C SER A 40 4.68 7.59 3.47
N LEU A 41 5.01 8.72 4.12
CA LEU A 41 6.38 9.25 4.16
C LEU A 41 7.42 8.21 4.62
N PRO A 42 7.14 7.35 5.63
CA PRO A 42 8.10 6.33 6.04
C PRO A 42 8.47 5.36 4.89
N CYS A 43 7.56 5.09 3.95
CA CYS A 43 7.86 4.25 2.77
C CYS A 43 8.80 4.92 1.75
N MET A 44 8.97 6.24 1.83
CA MET A 44 9.69 7.07 0.84
C MET A 44 11.11 7.44 1.29
N VAL A 45 11.53 6.98 2.47
CA VAL A 45 12.90 7.19 2.96
C VAL A 45 13.88 6.27 2.24
N ASP A 46 15.16 6.66 2.23
CA ASP A 46 16.26 5.97 1.54
C ASP A 46 16.94 4.88 2.38
N TYR A 47 16.40 4.59 3.56
CA TYR A 47 16.86 3.54 4.47
C TYR A 47 15.74 2.55 4.80
N ASN A 48 16.11 1.38 5.32
CA ASN A 48 15.13 0.37 5.72
C ASN A 48 14.57 0.70 7.10
N LEU A 49 13.24 0.69 7.21
CA LEU A 49 12.53 0.70 8.48
C LEU A 49 12.41 -0.74 8.96
N TRP A 50 13.21 -1.09 9.97
CA TRP A 50 13.24 -2.42 10.56
C TRP A 50 12.07 -2.57 11.53
N GLY A 51 10.94 -3.06 11.02
CA GLY A 51 9.83 -3.53 11.83
C GLY A 51 10.07 -4.93 12.38
N ASP A 52 9.30 -5.32 13.41
CA ASP A 52 9.42 -6.60 14.08
C ASP A 52 9.30 -7.78 13.10
N ASP A 53 8.32 -7.74 12.19
CA ASP A 53 8.07 -8.79 11.19
C ASP A 53 8.63 -8.45 9.78
N TRP A 54 9.35 -7.33 9.62
CA TRP A 54 9.78 -6.83 8.30
C TRP A 54 10.57 -7.87 7.50
N GLY A 55 11.61 -8.46 8.11
CA GLY A 55 12.43 -9.48 7.45
C GLY A 55 11.65 -10.75 7.13
N PHE A 56 10.68 -11.11 7.98
CA PHE A 56 9.77 -12.23 7.75
C PHE A 56 8.91 -11.99 6.49
N HIS A 57 8.35 -10.79 6.34
CA HIS A 57 7.56 -10.42 5.17
C HIS A 57 8.38 -10.39 3.87
N LEU A 58 9.61 -9.86 3.90
CA LEU A 58 10.49 -9.89 2.74
C LEU A 58 10.82 -11.31 2.29
N LEU A 59 11.12 -12.21 3.23
CA LEU A 59 11.41 -13.61 2.93
C LEU A 59 10.19 -14.31 2.32
N ARG A 60 8.97 -13.96 2.76
CA ARG A 60 7.73 -14.48 2.15
C ARG A 60 7.58 -14.06 0.70
N VAL A 61 7.92 -12.82 0.35
CA VAL A 61 7.86 -12.34 -1.04
C VAL A 61 8.84 -13.10 -1.92
N GLU A 62 10.10 -13.24 -1.50
CA GLU A 62 11.11 -14.03 -2.23
C GLU A 62 10.77 -15.53 -2.28
N GLY A 63 10.13 -16.05 -1.23
CA GLY A 63 9.69 -17.44 -1.15
C GLY A 63 8.53 -17.74 -2.09
N LEU A 64 7.62 -16.79 -2.29
CA LEU A 64 6.59 -16.89 -3.33
C LEU A 64 7.18 -16.91 -4.73
N ILE A 65 8.17 -16.06 -5.01
CA ILE A 65 8.82 -15.98 -6.33
C ILE A 65 9.57 -17.27 -6.63
N SER A 66 10.36 -17.78 -5.68
CA SER A 66 11.07 -19.05 -5.84
C SER A 66 10.11 -20.23 -6.01
N GLY A 67 9.07 -20.32 -5.19
CA GLY A 67 8.05 -21.38 -5.35
C GLY A 67 7.35 -21.35 -6.71
N LEU A 68 7.04 -20.15 -7.24
CA LEU A 68 6.50 -20.01 -8.59
C LEU A 68 7.49 -20.43 -9.67
N ALA A 69 8.78 -20.08 -9.53
CA ALA A 69 9.84 -20.50 -10.45
C ALA A 69 10.01 -22.02 -10.46
N ASP A 70 9.77 -22.68 -9.33
CA ASP A 70 9.75 -24.15 -9.20
C ASP A 70 8.44 -24.79 -9.71
N GLY A 71 7.56 -24.01 -10.34
CA GLY A 71 6.30 -24.49 -10.90
C GLY A 71 5.18 -24.72 -9.89
N GLN A 72 5.31 -24.21 -8.66
CA GLN A 72 4.27 -24.35 -7.64
C GLN A 72 3.22 -23.24 -7.76
N PHE A 73 1.97 -23.61 -8.06
CA PHE A 73 0.83 -22.71 -7.96
C PHE A 73 -0.43 -23.43 -7.46
N PRO A 74 -1.02 -23.02 -6.32
CA PRO A 74 -0.50 -22.05 -5.36
C PRO A 74 0.75 -22.58 -4.64
N VAL A 75 1.69 -21.69 -4.30
CA VAL A 75 2.83 -22.04 -3.44
C VAL A 75 2.30 -22.42 -2.06
N ARG A 76 2.66 -23.60 -1.56
CA ARG A 76 2.25 -24.07 -0.22
C ARG A 76 3.41 -24.17 0.75
N ILE A 77 4.57 -24.62 0.25
CA ILE A 77 5.80 -24.75 1.03
C ILE A 77 6.85 -23.89 0.32
N GLN A 78 7.35 -22.88 1.00
CA GLN A 78 8.39 -22.02 0.47
C GLN A 78 9.76 -22.64 0.82
N GLY A 79 10.52 -23.07 -0.19
CA GLY A 79 11.77 -23.83 0.01
C GLY A 79 12.93 -23.02 0.56
N ASN A 80 12.94 -21.70 0.32
CA ASN A 80 14.00 -20.78 0.76
C ASN A 80 14.04 -20.52 2.28
N TRP A 81 13.09 -21.08 3.04
CA TRP A 81 13.05 -20.98 4.49
C TRP A 81 14.01 -21.95 5.17
N LEU A 82 14.38 -21.63 6.41
CA LEU A 82 15.16 -22.52 7.28
C LEU A 82 16.41 -23.07 6.57
N ARG A 83 17.20 -22.20 5.91
CA ARG A 83 18.41 -22.62 5.17
C ARG A 83 18.16 -23.64 4.05
N GLY A 84 16.98 -23.62 3.43
CA GLY A 84 16.64 -24.52 2.32
C GLY A 84 15.82 -25.75 2.70
N TYR A 85 15.54 -25.98 3.99
CA TYR A 85 14.65 -27.07 4.43
C TYR A 85 13.17 -26.79 4.11
N GLY A 86 12.84 -25.53 3.89
CA GLY A 86 11.49 -25.07 3.56
C GLY A 86 10.58 -24.90 4.78
N TYR A 87 9.51 -24.14 4.57
CA TYR A 87 8.49 -23.86 5.60
C TYR A 87 7.12 -23.64 4.98
N ALA A 88 6.08 -24.17 5.62
CA ALA A 88 4.70 -24.11 5.12
C ALA A 88 4.01 -22.76 5.42
N VAL A 89 4.73 -21.64 5.31
CA VAL A 89 4.24 -20.31 5.67
C VAL A 89 2.99 -19.91 4.89
N SER A 90 2.92 -20.29 3.60
CA SER A 90 1.78 -20.03 2.70
C SER A 90 0.51 -20.80 3.07
N VAL A 91 0.62 -21.82 3.94
CA VAL A 91 -0.56 -22.51 4.50
C VAL A 91 -1.08 -21.77 5.74
N PHE A 92 -0.18 -21.26 6.58
CA PHE A 92 -0.54 -20.57 7.82
C PHE A 92 -0.95 -19.11 7.60
N TYR A 93 -0.40 -18.46 6.57
CA TYR A 93 -0.64 -17.06 6.26
C TYR A 93 -1.07 -16.89 4.81
N SER A 94 -2.12 -16.09 4.60
CA SER A 94 -2.59 -15.78 3.25
C SER A 94 -1.54 -15.01 2.44
N ASP A 95 -1.41 -15.38 1.18
CA ASP A 95 -0.51 -14.72 0.21
C ASP A 95 -1.25 -13.79 -0.75
N LEU A 96 -2.58 -13.67 -0.63
CA LEU A 96 -3.42 -12.93 -1.60
C LEU A 96 -2.90 -11.50 -1.85
N PHE A 97 -2.59 -10.76 -0.78
CA PHE A 97 -2.06 -9.40 -0.91
C PHE A 97 -0.55 -9.35 -1.14
N LEU A 98 0.19 -10.41 -0.83
CA LEU A 98 1.62 -10.52 -1.14
C LEU A 98 1.90 -10.64 -2.64
N VAL A 99 0.89 -10.95 -3.45
CA VAL A 99 0.97 -10.85 -4.91
C VAL A 99 1.37 -9.43 -5.34
N ILE A 100 0.93 -8.38 -4.63
CA ILE A 100 1.24 -6.99 -4.98
C ILE A 100 2.76 -6.68 -4.88
N PRO A 101 3.44 -6.85 -3.73
CA PRO A 101 4.88 -6.66 -3.63
C PRO A 101 5.64 -7.66 -4.51
N MET A 102 5.15 -8.88 -4.69
CA MET A 102 5.73 -9.85 -5.61
C MET A 102 5.78 -9.33 -7.04
N LEU A 103 4.70 -8.71 -7.55
CA LEU A 103 4.68 -8.13 -8.90
C LEU A 103 5.70 -7.00 -9.03
N PHE A 104 5.80 -6.09 -8.04
CA PHE A 104 6.85 -5.06 -8.05
C PHE A 104 8.24 -5.67 -8.08
N ARG A 105 8.45 -6.74 -7.30
CA ARG A 105 9.73 -7.44 -7.23
C ARG A 105 10.10 -8.10 -8.57
N LEU A 106 9.13 -8.69 -9.25
CA LEU A 106 9.29 -9.30 -10.59
C LEU A 106 9.57 -8.27 -11.69
N ILE A 107 9.02 -7.05 -11.57
CA ILE A 107 9.31 -5.94 -12.50
C ILE A 107 10.76 -5.42 -12.35
N GLY A 108 11.46 -5.78 -11.26
CA GLY A 108 12.88 -5.49 -11.06
C GLY A 108 13.18 -4.57 -9.88
N PHE A 109 12.18 -4.17 -9.10
CA PHE A 109 12.44 -3.42 -7.86
C PHE A 109 13.14 -4.31 -6.82
N PRO A 110 14.03 -3.77 -5.97
CA PRO A 110 14.53 -4.48 -4.79
C PRO A 110 13.38 -4.89 -3.86
N VAL A 111 13.49 -6.03 -3.18
CA VAL A 111 12.42 -6.57 -2.33
C VAL A 111 11.95 -5.57 -1.25
N ALA A 112 12.88 -4.82 -0.65
CA ALA A 112 12.55 -3.77 0.31
C ALA A 112 11.72 -2.64 -0.32
N THR A 113 12.09 -2.19 -1.52
CA THR A 113 11.32 -1.19 -2.26
C THR A 113 9.95 -1.73 -2.66
N SER A 114 9.86 -2.99 -3.09
CA SER A 114 8.59 -3.65 -3.39
C SER A 114 7.66 -3.70 -2.19
N TRP A 115 8.20 -3.98 -0.99
CA TRP A 115 7.46 -3.95 0.27
C TRP A 115 6.97 -2.53 0.62
N ASN A 116 7.83 -1.52 0.53
CA ASN A 116 7.45 -0.13 0.80
C ASN A 116 6.36 0.37 -0.16
N LEU A 117 6.46 0.02 -1.45
CA LEU A 117 5.40 0.32 -2.44
C LEU A 117 4.08 -0.37 -2.06
N PHE A 118 4.15 -1.63 -1.64
CA PHE A 118 2.97 -2.36 -1.15
C PHE A 118 2.34 -1.69 0.08
N LEU A 119 3.13 -1.30 1.08
CA LEU A 119 2.63 -0.59 2.27
C LEU A 119 1.94 0.72 1.87
N ALA A 120 2.52 1.49 0.94
CA ALA A 120 1.90 2.71 0.43
C ALA A 120 0.56 2.43 -0.29
N VAL A 121 0.47 1.36 -1.08
CA VAL A 121 -0.78 0.93 -1.74
C VAL A 121 -1.85 0.53 -0.72
N ILE A 122 -1.51 -0.33 0.25
CA ILE A 122 -2.43 -0.77 1.30
C ILE A 122 -2.89 0.41 2.16
N ASN A 123 -1.98 1.35 2.46
CA ASN A 123 -2.30 2.54 3.22
C ASN A 123 -3.32 3.42 2.47
N GLY A 124 -3.13 3.62 1.16
CA GLY A 124 -4.07 4.35 0.30
C GLY A 124 -5.43 3.66 0.17
N ALA A 125 -5.43 2.34 -0.07
CA ALA A 125 -6.66 1.55 -0.14
C ALA A 125 -7.45 1.62 1.17
N THR A 126 -6.76 1.52 2.31
CA THR A 126 -7.36 1.65 3.65
C THR A 126 -7.98 3.03 3.85
N LEU A 127 -7.29 4.11 3.48
CA LEU A 127 -7.82 5.48 3.59
C LEU A 127 -9.10 5.65 2.76
N LEU A 128 -9.11 5.15 1.52
CA LEU A 128 -10.27 5.26 0.62
C LEU A 128 -11.46 4.46 1.14
N ILE A 129 -11.23 3.24 1.63
CA ILE A 129 -12.27 2.40 2.23
C ILE A 129 -12.82 3.07 3.49
N ALA A 130 -11.94 3.57 4.38
CA ALA A 130 -12.34 4.29 5.58
C ALA A 130 -13.20 5.52 5.26
N TRP A 131 -12.77 6.34 4.29
CA TRP A 131 -13.55 7.49 3.82
C TRP A 131 -14.93 7.06 3.30
N GLN A 132 -14.97 6.02 2.48
CA GLN A 132 -16.22 5.54 1.92
C GLN A 132 -17.18 4.99 2.98
N CYS A 133 -16.67 4.35 4.03
CA CYS A 133 -17.44 3.92 5.19
C CYS A 133 -17.93 5.11 6.01
N PHE A 134 -17.04 6.00 6.46
CA PHE A 134 -17.42 7.15 7.30
C PHE A 134 -18.35 8.12 6.59
N ARG A 135 -18.17 8.37 5.29
CA ARG A 135 -19.10 9.16 4.49
C ARG A 135 -20.52 8.60 4.57
N ARG A 136 -20.69 7.28 4.47
CA ARG A 136 -22.01 6.64 4.53
C ARG A 136 -22.59 6.69 5.94
N CYS A 137 -21.76 6.51 6.97
CA CYS A 137 -22.20 6.59 8.36
C CYS A 137 -22.67 8.00 8.74
N PHE A 138 -21.88 9.03 8.43
CA PHE A 138 -22.21 10.43 8.76
C PHE A 138 -23.14 11.09 7.75
N ARG A 139 -23.39 10.45 6.61
CA ARG A 139 -24.12 11.01 5.45
C ARG A 139 -23.56 12.37 5.02
N ASN A 140 -22.26 12.58 5.21
CA ASN A 140 -21.58 13.84 4.97
C ASN A 140 -20.17 13.58 4.43
N GLU A 141 -19.87 14.17 3.28
CA GLU A 141 -18.60 14.01 2.55
C GLU A 141 -17.40 14.52 3.36
N THR A 142 -17.49 15.74 3.92
CA THR A 142 -16.37 16.38 4.62
C THR A 142 -16.12 15.75 5.97
N ALA A 143 -17.19 15.44 6.72
CA ALA A 143 -17.08 14.72 7.99
C ALA A 143 -16.49 13.31 7.77
N GLY A 144 -16.92 12.63 6.71
CA GLY A 144 -16.37 11.33 6.32
C GLY A 144 -14.87 11.39 5.99
N ALA A 145 -14.44 12.42 5.25
CA ALA A 145 -13.03 12.63 4.92
C ALA A 145 -12.20 12.94 6.17
N ALA A 146 -12.68 13.83 7.04
CA ALA A 146 -12.01 14.16 8.29
C ALA A 146 -11.80 12.92 9.18
N ALA A 147 -12.83 12.08 9.34
CA ALA A 147 -12.70 10.85 10.12
C ALA A 147 -11.73 9.84 9.50
N ALA A 148 -11.71 9.71 8.17
CA ALA A 148 -10.76 8.85 7.48
C ALA A 148 -9.31 9.32 7.64
N VAL A 149 -9.07 10.64 7.59
CA VAL A 149 -7.76 11.23 7.88
C VAL A 149 -7.33 10.94 9.31
N LEU A 150 -8.20 11.17 10.29
CA LEU A 150 -7.91 10.87 11.70
C LEU A 150 -7.59 9.39 11.93
N TYR A 151 -8.35 8.49 11.32
CA TYR A 151 -8.10 7.05 11.39
C TYR A 151 -6.74 6.68 10.77
N THR A 152 -6.44 7.23 9.59
CA THR A 152 -5.24 6.91 8.81
C THR A 152 -3.97 7.40 9.50
N LEU A 153 -4.03 8.61 10.09
CA LEU A 153 -2.93 9.24 10.83
C LEU A 153 -2.89 8.87 12.32
N SER A 154 -3.76 7.96 12.78
CA SER A 154 -3.74 7.52 14.17
C SER A 154 -2.40 6.86 14.50
N ALA A 155 -1.78 7.28 15.61
CA ALA A 155 -0.44 6.83 16.00
C ALA A 155 -0.36 5.30 16.12
N TYR A 156 -1.40 4.68 16.69
CA TYR A 156 -1.48 3.22 16.82
C TYR A 156 -1.47 2.50 15.47
N ARG A 157 -2.20 3.02 14.47
CA ARG A 157 -2.24 2.44 13.13
C ARG A 157 -0.89 2.59 12.42
N LEU A 158 -0.28 3.77 12.50
CA LEU A 158 1.05 4.01 11.91
C LEU A 158 2.12 3.11 12.55
N TYR A 159 2.07 2.94 13.88
CA TYR A 159 2.95 2.01 14.60
C TYR A 159 2.77 0.56 14.12
N ASN A 160 1.53 0.08 14.00
CA ASN A 160 1.29 -1.27 13.48
C ASN A 160 1.79 -1.43 12.04
N LEU A 161 1.68 -0.39 11.20
CA LEU A 161 2.07 -0.46 9.79
C LEU A 161 3.59 -0.41 9.56
N TYR A 162 4.34 0.29 10.41
CA TYR A 162 5.77 0.54 10.17
C TYR A 162 6.72 -0.06 11.21
N SER A 163 6.23 -0.34 12.40
CA SER A 163 7.06 -0.89 13.48
C SER A 163 6.79 -2.37 13.74
N ARG A 164 5.57 -2.86 13.48
CA ARG A 164 5.23 -4.28 13.67
C ARG A 164 5.29 -5.09 12.38
N ALA A 165 4.81 -4.53 11.27
CA ALA A 165 4.77 -5.19 9.97
C ALA A 165 6.14 -5.26 9.27
#